data_AF-A0A1G3PK45-F1
#
_entry.id   AF-A0A1G3PK45-F1
#
_cell.length_a   1.000
_cell.length_b   1.000
_cell.length_c   1.000
_cell.angle_alpha   90.00
_cell.angle_beta   90.00
_cell.angle_gamma   90.00
#
_symmetry.space_group_name_H-M   'P 1'
#
loop_
_entity.id
_entity.type
_entity.pdbx_description
1 polymer ?
#
loop_
_entity_poly.entity_id
_entity_poly.type
_entity_poly.pdbx_seq_one_letter_code
_entity_poly.pdbx_strand_id
1 'polypeptide(L)'
;MDTMTIIYISMGVLAAIVIFLYSLPVIRGKMREGKSAQGYEVRPVSKTAQEQEKVCPVCKTPLTDEDVVYVKTYKGEPEDKVFIKGCSYCYDPNKTKRG
;
A
#
# COMPACT_ATOMS: atom_id res chain seq x y z
N MET A 1 -7.82 -30.06 43.20
CA MET A 1 -8.46 -29.04 42.36
C MET A 1 -9.89 -29.47 42.17
N ASP A 2 -10.83 -28.70 42.70
CA ASP A 2 -12.24 -29.06 42.62
C ASP A 2 -12.71 -28.94 41.17
N THR A 3 -13.64 -29.82 40.77
CA THR A 3 -14.25 -29.78 39.43
C THR A 3 -14.84 -28.40 39.12
N MET A 4 -15.37 -27.73 40.14
CA MET A 4 -15.86 -26.36 40.06
C MET A 4 -14.75 -25.37 39.68
N THR A 5 -13.57 -25.45 40.29
CA THR A 5 -12.45 -24.57 39.95
C THR A 5 -11.97 -24.78 38.52
N ILE A 6 -11.93 -26.03 38.05
CA ILE A 6 -11.55 -26.37 36.67
C ILE A 6 -12.55 -25.78 35.67
N ILE A 7 -13.86 -25.86 35.96
CA ILE A 7 -14.92 -25.31 35.10
C ILE A 7 -14.77 -23.79 34.98
N TYR A 8 -14.60 -23.07 36.09
CA TYR A 8 -14.45 -21.60 36.06
C TYR A 8 -13.20 -21.14 35.30
N ILE A 9 -12.08 -21.84 35.46
CA ILE A 9 -10.85 -21.53 34.72
C ILE A 9 -11.05 -21.75 33.22
N SER A 10 -11.67 -22.87 32.83
CA SER A 10 -11.93 -23.17 31.41
C SER A 10 -12.86 -22.15 30.75
N MET A 11 -13.90 -21.69 31.45
CA MET A 11 -14.81 -20.65 30.98
C MET A 11 -14.10 -19.30 30.82
N GLY A 12 -13.24 -18.93 31.76
CA GLY A 12 -12.45 -17.68 31.67
C GLY A 12 -11.49 -17.68 30.48
N VAL A 13 -10.80 -18.80 30.24
CA VAL A 13 -9.89 -18.95 29.11
C VAL A 13 -10.63 -18.89 27.78
N LEU A 14 -11.77 -19.57 27.65
CA LEU A 14 -12.59 -19.53 26.44
C LEU A 14 -13.09 -18.11 26.15
N ALA A 15 -13.59 -17.39 27.16
CA ALA A 15 -14.03 -16.01 26.99
C ALA A 15 -12.89 -15.09 26.54
N ALA A 16 -11.70 -15.23 27.13
CA ALA A 16 -10.52 -14.45 26.76
C ALA A 16 -10.08 -14.72 25.30
N ILE A 17 -10.08 -15.99 24.87
CA ILE A 17 -9.75 -16.36 23.48
C ILE A 17 -10.75 -15.73 22.50
N VAL A 18 -12.05 -15.80 22.79
CA VAL A 18 -13.08 -15.22 21.92
C VAL A 18 -12.93 -13.70 21.82
N ILE A 19 -12.72 -13.00 22.93
CA ILE A 19 -12.49 -11.55 22.95
C ILE A 19 -11.21 -11.19 22.17
N PHE A 20 -10.15 -11.97 22.33
CA PHE A 20 -8.90 -11.78 21.60
C PHE A 20 -9.11 -11.95 20.09
N LEU A 21 -9.73 -13.05 19.65
CA LEU A 21 -10.03 -13.28 18.23
C LEU A 21 -10.95 -12.22 17.63
N TYR A 22 -11.92 -11.71 18.40
CA TYR A 22 -12.82 -10.63 17.97
C TYR A 22 -12.11 -9.27 17.86
N SER A 23 -11.08 -9.02 18.68
CA SER A 23 -10.29 -7.78 18.62
C SER A 23 -9.16 -7.82 17.59
N LEU A 24 -8.69 -9.01 17.16
CA LEU A 24 -7.73 -9.16 16.06
C LEU A 24 -8.09 -8.42 14.76
N PRO A 25 -9.33 -8.46 14.22
CA PRO A 25 -9.69 -7.70 13.01
C PRO A 25 -9.65 -6.18 13.22
N VAL A 26 -10.01 -5.69 14.41
CA VAL A 26 -9.95 -4.26 14.76
C VAL A 26 -8.50 -3.76 14.80
N ILE A 27 -7.61 -4.55 15.39
CA ILE A 27 -6.18 -4.23 15.48
C ILE A 27 -5.50 -4.37 14.10
N ARG A 28 -5.92 -5.34 13.28
CA ARG A 28 -5.48 -5.45 11.87
C ARG A 28 -5.92 -4.27 11.02
N GLY A 29 -7.10 -3.69 11.29
CA GLY A 29 -7.55 -2.45 10.65
C GLY A 29 -6.68 -1.24 11.02
N LYS A 30 -6.30 -1.11 12.29
CA LYS A 30 -5.51 0.02 12.80
C LYS A 30 -4.01 -0.07 12.47
N MET A 31 -3.44 -1.27 12.30
CA MET A 31 -2.05 -1.44 11.83
C MET A 31 -1.86 -1.25 10.32
N ARG A 32 -2.91 -0.90 9.57
CA ARG A 32 -2.78 -0.40 8.18
C ARG A 32 -2.61 1.12 8.10
N GLU A 33 -2.59 1.83 9.23
CA GLU A 33 -2.39 3.29 9.30
C GLU A 33 -0.93 3.67 9.65
N GLY A 34 0.04 2.88 9.19
CA GLY A 34 1.46 3.13 9.52
C GLY A 34 2.52 2.49 8.65
N LYS A 35 2.17 1.71 7.61
CA LYS A 35 3.12 1.26 6.59
C LYS A 35 2.44 1.15 5.24
N SER A 36 2.85 2.05 4.34
CA SER A 36 2.94 1.89 2.90
C SER A 36 2.53 0.51 2.36
N ALA A 37 1.24 0.32 2.12
CA ALA A 37 0.81 -0.43 0.96
C ALA A 37 0.63 0.61 -0.14
N GLN A 38 1.69 0.75 -0.93
CA GLN A 38 1.70 1.37 -2.24
C GLN A 38 0.72 0.60 -3.13
N GLY A 39 -0.57 0.85 -2.93
CA GLY A 39 -1.61 0.51 -3.88
C GLY A 39 -1.46 1.46 -5.06
N TYR A 40 -1.04 0.91 -6.19
CA TYR A 40 -1.19 1.59 -7.45
C TYR A 40 -2.71 1.66 -7.72
N GLU A 41 -3.38 2.72 -7.29
CA GLU A 41 -4.68 3.06 -7.89
C GLU A 41 -4.36 3.47 -9.33
N VAL A 42 -4.47 2.52 -10.26
CA VAL A 42 -4.62 2.85 -11.67
C VAL A 42 -5.97 3.52 -11.78
N ARG A 43 -6.02 4.84 -11.59
CA ARG A 43 -7.16 5.59 -12.09
C ARG A 43 -7.20 5.32 -13.60
N PRO A 44 -8.29 4.76 -14.15
CA PRO A 44 -8.42 4.68 -15.59
C PRO A 44 -8.34 6.11 -16.12
N VAL A 45 -7.23 6.42 -16.80
CA VAL A 45 -7.08 7.68 -17.52
C VAL A 45 -8.22 7.69 -18.53
N SER A 46 -9.21 8.54 -18.28
CA SER A 46 -10.30 8.80 -19.21
C SER A 46 -9.66 9.09 -20.56
N LYS A 47 -10.02 8.29 -21.58
CA LYS A 47 -9.50 8.40 -22.94
C LYS A 47 -9.93 9.74 -23.53
N THR A 48 -9.25 10.82 -23.18
CA THR A 48 -9.24 12.03 -24.00
C THR A 48 -8.12 11.87 -25.00
N ALA A 49 -8.55 11.60 -26.22
CA ALA A 49 -7.76 11.49 -27.42
C ALA A 49 -6.64 12.53 -27.48
N GLN A 50 -5.41 12.07 -27.39
CA GLN A 50 -4.28 12.61 -28.12
C GLN A 50 -3.25 11.49 -28.19
N GLU A 51 -3.10 10.95 -29.40
CA GLU A 51 -2.06 9.99 -29.82
C GLU A 51 -0.69 10.72 -29.83
N GLN A 52 -0.36 11.36 -28.72
CA GLN A 52 0.97 11.90 -28.49
C GLN A 52 1.82 10.72 -28.03
N GLU A 53 2.89 10.45 -28.77
CA GLU A 53 3.92 9.49 -28.37
C GLU A 53 4.22 9.69 -26.88
N LYS A 54 3.97 8.66 -26.08
CA LYS A 54 4.22 8.73 -24.64
C LYS A 54 5.74 8.76 -24.47
N VAL A 55 6.31 9.89 -24.05
CA VAL A 55 7.76 10.01 -23.86
C VAL A 55 8.07 10.15 -22.38
N CYS A 56 9.09 9.45 -21.90
CA CYS A 56 9.53 9.60 -20.52
C CYS A 56 10.09 11.01 -20.27
N PRO A 57 9.59 11.78 -19.29
CA PRO A 57 10.06 13.15 -19.05
C PRO A 57 11.49 13.20 -18.47
N VAL A 58 12.02 12.07 -17.99
CA VAL A 58 13.34 11.99 -17.35
C VAL A 58 14.43 11.65 -18.37
N CYS A 59 14.22 10.60 -19.16
CA CYS A 59 15.23 10.08 -20.09
C CYS A 59 14.87 10.28 -21.57
N LYS A 60 13.67 10.82 -21.87
CA LYS A 60 13.16 11.04 -23.23
C LYS A 60 12.99 9.77 -24.08
N THR A 61 13.05 8.59 -23.47
CA THR A 61 12.77 7.33 -24.14
C THR A 61 11.27 7.25 -24.50
N PRO A 62 10.91 6.84 -25.73
CA PRO A 62 9.52 6.55 -26.08
C PRO A 62 9.02 5.36 -25.26
N LEU A 63 7.81 5.48 -24.73
CA LEU A 63 7.14 4.52 -23.87
C LEU A 63 5.98 3.90 -24.65
N THR A 64 5.88 2.59 -24.55
CA THR A 64 4.75 1.81 -25.04
C THR A 64 3.65 1.73 -23.98
N ASP A 65 2.47 1.19 -24.33
CA ASP A 65 1.38 0.99 -23.37
C ASP A 65 1.70 -0.03 -22.26
N GLU A 66 2.71 -0.88 -22.49
CA GLU A 66 3.18 -1.87 -21.51
C GLU A 66 4.24 -1.29 -20.56
N ASP A 67 4.83 -0.14 -20.91
CA ASP A 67 5.89 0.47 -20.12
C ASP A 67 5.36 1.19 -18.88
N VAL A 68 6.07 1.03 -17.77
CA VAL A 68 5.67 1.59 -16.47
C VAL A 68 6.47 2.85 -16.14
N VAL A 69 5.75 3.87 -15.66
CA VAL A 69 6.35 5.09 -15.10
C VAL A 69 6.20 5.07 -13.57
N TYR A 70 7.32 5.20 -12.88
CA TYR A 70 7.36 5.24 -11.43
C TYR A 70 7.14 6.67 -10.93
N VAL A 71 6.13 6.84 -10.09
CA VAL A 71 5.80 8.12 -9.46
C VAL A 71 5.80 8.00 -7.94
N LYS A 72 6.07 9.11 -7.25
CA LYS A 72 5.88 9.25 -5.81
C LYS A 72 4.89 10.36 -5.55
N THR A 73 3.80 10.01 -4.89
CA THR A 73 2.76 10.95 -4.45
C THR A 73 3.10 11.46 -3.06
N TYR A 74 3.09 12.78 -2.89
CA TYR A 74 3.18 13.45 -1.61
C TYR A 74 1.83 14.06 -1.30
N LYS A 75 1.22 13.64 -0.19
CA LYS A 75 0.02 14.28 0.31
C LYS A 75 0.41 15.56 1.03
N GLY A 76 -0.18 16.68 0.64
CA GLY A 76 0.06 17.97 1.26
C GLY A 76 -1.16 18.87 1.07
N GLU A 77 -1.43 19.76 2.03
CA GLU A 77 -2.40 20.82 1.87
C GLU A 77 -1.75 21.98 1.08
N PRO A 78 -2.41 22.54 0.04
CA PRO A 78 -3.81 22.35 -0.36
C PRO A 78 -4.07 21.20 -1.36
N GLU A 79 -3.04 20.68 -2.03
CA GLU A 79 -3.18 19.67 -3.08
C GLU A 79 -2.05 18.63 -3.05
N ASP A 80 -2.40 17.39 -3.42
CA ASP A 80 -1.46 16.29 -3.59
C ASP A 80 -0.46 16.58 -4.72
N LYS A 81 0.83 16.40 -4.42
CA LYS A 81 1.92 16.58 -5.40
C LYS A 81 2.38 15.24 -5.94
N VAL A 82 2.46 15.11 -7.26
CA VAL A 82 3.02 13.92 -7.91
C VAL A 82 4.42 14.23 -8.42
N PHE A 83 5.40 13.44 -7.96
CA PHE A 83 6.77 13.53 -8.43
C PHE A 83 7.11 12.33 -9.31
N ILE A 84 7.43 12.57 -10.58
CA ILE A 84 7.82 11.52 -11.53
C ILE A 84 9.28 11.15 -11.28
N LYS A 85 9.55 9.88 -10.96
CA LYS A 85 10.92 9.40 -10.74
C LYS A 85 11.61 8.95 -12.03
N GLY A 86 10.85 8.39 -12.96
CA GLY A 86 11.36 7.86 -14.23
C GLY A 86 10.58 6.64 -14.71
N CYS A 87 10.99 6.05 -15.83
CA CYS A 87 10.40 4.83 -16.40
C CYS A 87 11.17 3.56 -16.01
N SER A 88 10.67 2.40 -16.45
CA SER A 88 11.32 1.08 -16.40
C SER A 88 12.78 1.08 -16.87
N TYR A 89 13.14 1.94 -17.83
CA TYR A 89 14.48 1.98 -18.42
C TYR A 89 15.48 2.80 -17.61
N CYS A 90 15.06 3.93 -17.04
CA CYS A 90 15.97 4.88 -16.39
C CYS A 90 15.88 4.88 -14.87
N TYR A 91 14.81 4.33 -14.29
CA TYR A 91 14.60 4.28 -12.85
C TYR A 91 14.54 2.84 -12.36
N ASP A 92 15.48 2.49 -11.47
CA ASP A 92 15.52 1.20 -10.81
C ASP A 92 14.99 1.33 -9.37
N PRO A 93 13.78 0.81 -9.07
CA PRO A 93 13.20 0.89 -7.73
C PRO A 93 13.96 0.03 -6.70
N ASN A 94 14.76 -0.95 -7.14
CA ASN A 94 15.50 -1.87 -6.27
C ASN A 94 16.93 -1.42 -5.97
N LYS A 95 17.40 -0.32 -6.57
CA LYS A 95 18.63 0.33 -6.12
C LYS A 95 18.38 1.00 -4.77
N THR A 96 18.50 0.21 -3.71
CA THR A 96 18.60 0.68 -2.33
C THR A 96 19.61 1.82 -2.31
N LYS A 97 19.15 3.04 -1.99
CA LYS A 97 20.03 4.16 -1.69
C LYS A 97 20.97 3.71 -0.58
N ARG A 98 22.22 3.37 -0.93
CA ARG A 98 23.32 3.34 0.02
C ARG A 98 23.61 4.80 0.35
N GLY A 99 22.96 5.28 1.41
CA GLY A 99 23.35 6.50 2.12
C GLY A 99 24.56 6.22 2.98
#